data_AF-J2IBZ7-F1
#
_entry.id   AF-J2IBZ7-F1
#
_cell.length_a   1.000
_cell.length_b   1.000
_cell.length_c   1.000
_cell.angle_alpha   90.00
_cell.angle_beta   90.00
_cell.angle_gamma   90.00
#
_symmetry.space_group_name_H-M   'P 1'
#
loop_
_entity.id
_entity.type
_entity.pdbx_description
1 polymer ?
#
loop_
_entity_poly.entity_id
_entity_poly.type
_entity_poly.pdbx_seq_one_letter_code
_entity_poly.pdbx_strand_id
1 'polypeptide(L)'
;MRFYWLLLLLLAGCTSVPEKVTPVSPFELERYLGTWHEIARLDHRFERGLTQVTAEYSLRQDGGVTVLNRGFDIANQRWKSATGKAYFVDDSNTGRLKVSFFGPFYGGYNIAKLDPDYQIALVVGPNLDYA
;
A
#
# COMPACT_ATOMS: atom_id res chain seq x y z
N MET A 1 8.92 -28.06 -36.74
CA MET A 1 7.99 -27.24 -35.94
C MET A 1 8.38 -27.42 -34.47
N ARG A 2 8.88 -26.38 -33.80
CA ARG A 2 9.35 -26.44 -32.41
C ARG A 2 8.35 -25.69 -31.54
N PHE A 3 7.50 -26.42 -30.82
CA PHE A 3 6.59 -25.86 -29.81
C PHE A 3 7.41 -25.49 -28.58
N TYR A 4 7.57 -24.20 -28.30
CA TYR A 4 8.09 -23.72 -27.02
C TYR A 4 6.91 -23.52 -26.07
N TRP A 5 6.79 -24.40 -25.08
CA TRP A 5 5.91 -24.19 -23.93
C TRP A 5 6.54 -23.13 -23.04
N LEU A 6 6.00 -21.90 -23.05
CA LEU A 6 6.33 -20.91 -22.02
C LEU A 6 5.64 -21.32 -20.73
N LEU A 7 6.42 -21.79 -19.77
CA LEU A 7 5.98 -22.02 -18.39
C LEU A 7 5.74 -20.64 -17.75
N LEU A 8 4.48 -20.21 -17.64
CA LEU A 8 4.10 -19.04 -16.84
C LEU A 8 4.31 -19.36 -15.36
N LEU A 9 5.46 -18.97 -14.81
CA LEU A 9 5.68 -18.88 -13.37
C LEU A 9 4.75 -17.78 -12.83
N LEU A 10 3.65 -18.21 -12.18
CA LEU A 10 2.79 -17.33 -11.38
C LEU A 10 3.61 -16.83 -10.17
N LEU A 11 4.23 -15.66 -10.31
CA LEU A 11 4.80 -14.91 -9.20
C LEU A 11 3.64 -14.40 -8.33
N ALA A 12 3.17 -15.23 -7.42
CA ALA A 12 2.19 -14.83 -6.42
C ALA A 12 2.85 -13.83 -5.45
N GLY A 13 2.48 -12.55 -5.57
CA GLY A 13 2.80 -11.56 -4.54
C GLY A 13 2.10 -11.94 -3.23
N CYS A 14 2.79 -11.78 -2.09
CA CYS A 14 2.18 -12.03 -0.77
C CYS A 14 1.17 -10.93 -0.46
N THR A 15 -0.12 -11.21 -0.69
CA THR A 15 -1.27 -10.38 -0.29
C THR A 15 -1.94 -10.92 0.99
N SER A 16 -1.17 -11.61 1.83
CA SER A 16 -1.64 -12.19 3.09
C SER A 16 -1.98 -11.12 4.10
N VAL A 17 -2.95 -11.44 4.96
CA VAL A 17 -3.17 -10.73 6.22
C VAL A 17 -2.37 -11.48 7.28
N PRO A 18 -1.55 -10.80 8.09
CA PRO A 18 -0.88 -11.45 9.22
C PRO A 18 -1.90 -12.00 10.23
N GLU A 19 -1.61 -13.13 10.87
CA GLU A 19 -2.55 -13.87 11.75
C GLU A 19 -3.18 -13.02 12.87
N LYS A 20 -2.46 -11.99 13.35
CA LYS A 20 -2.90 -11.10 14.44
C LYS A 20 -3.51 -9.78 13.96
N VAL A 21 -3.71 -9.63 12.65
CA VAL A 21 -4.27 -8.43 12.04
C VAL A 21 -5.65 -8.74 11.53
N THR A 22 -6.61 -7.91 11.93
CA THR A 22 -7.96 -7.90 11.36
C THR A 22 -8.16 -6.56 10.68
N PRO A 23 -8.27 -6.51 9.34
CA PRO A 23 -8.56 -5.28 8.63
C PRO A 23 -9.88 -4.67 9.09
N VAL A 24 -9.95 -3.35 9.13
CA VAL A 24 -11.15 -2.61 9.52
C VAL A 24 -12.31 -2.92 8.59
N SER A 25 -13.48 -3.14 9.18
CA SER A 25 -14.77 -3.19 8.50
C SER A 25 -15.85 -2.67 9.48
N PRO A 26 -16.79 -1.80 9.06
CA PRO A 26 -16.92 -1.25 7.70
C PRO A 26 -15.82 -0.26 7.33
N PHE A 27 -15.51 -0.17 6.03
CA PHE A 27 -14.53 0.75 5.44
C PHE A 27 -15.15 1.51 4.27
N GLU A 28 -14.90 2.82 4.21
CA GLU A 28 -15.42 3.73 3.18
C GLU A 28 -14.24 4.37 2.44
N LEU A 29 -13.98 3.93 1.21
CA LEU A 29 -12.82 4.39 0.44
C LEU A 29 -12.82 5.91 0.25
N GLU A 30 -13.98 6.48 -0.05
CA GLU A 30 -14.17 7.90 -0.35
C GLU A 30 -13.67 8.80 0.78
N ARG A 31 -13.82 8.35 2.04
CA ARG A 31 -13.35 9.07 3.23
C ARG A 31 -11.86 8.88 3.49
N TYR A 32 -11.27 7.84 2.93
CA TYR A 32 -9.84 7.52 3.04
C TYR A 32 -8.99 8.21 1.96
N LEU A 33 -9.62 8.72 0.89
CA LEU A 33 -8.94 9.46 -0.17
C LEU A 33 -8.28 10.75 0.36
N GLY A 34 -7.31 11.26 -0.40
CA GLY A 34 -6.53 12.43 -0.03
C GLY A 34 -5.19 12.07 0.60
N THR A 35 -4.62 13.01 1.34
CA THR A 35 -3.22 12.94 1.81
C THR A 35 -3.13 12.49 3.26
N TRP A 36 -2.34 11.46 3.48
CA TRP A 36 -1.97 10.96 4.81
C TRP A 36 -0.50 11.26 5.09
N HIS A 37 -0.22 11.67 6.33
CA HIS A 37 1.13 11.89 6.82
C HIS A 37 1.63 10.67 7.56
N GLU A 38 2.81 10.19 7.21
CA GLU A 38 3.46 9.10 7.92
C GLU A 38 4.04 9.64 9.24
N ILE A 39 3.39 9.28 10.36
CA ILE A 39 3.81 9.69 11.69
C ILE A 39 4.90 8.77 12.24
N ALA A 40 4.81 7.47 11.93
CA ALA A 40 5.78 6.46 12.32
C ALA A 40 5.73 5.29 11.31
N ARG A 41 6.83 4.56 11.24
CA ARG A 41 6.96 3.30 10.47
C ARG A 41 8.05 2.42 11.08
N LEU A 42 7.99 1.13 10.78
CA LEU A 42 9.14 0.24 10.92
C LEU A 42 10.20 0.56 9.85
N ASP A 43 11.48 0.35 10.17
CA ASP A 43 12.57 0.72 9.24
C ASP A 43 12.47 -0.11 7.95
N HIS A 44 12.30 0.59 6.83
CA HIS A 44 12.17 0.01 5.51
C HIS A 44 13.27 0.54 4.59
N ARG A 45 13.99 -0.39 3.95
CA ARG A 45 15.13 -0.07 3.07
C ARG A 45 14.79 0.96 1.97
N PHE A 46 13.54 1.01 1.52
CA PHE A 46 13.10 1.89 0.44
C PHE A 46 12.92 3.35 0.86
N GLU A 47 12.69 3.60 2.16
CA GLU A 47 12.35 4.94 2.66
C GLU A 47 13.38 5.47 3.66
N ARG A 48 14.42 4.69 3.94
CA ARG A 48 15.52 5.09 4.81
C ARG A 48 16.11 6.44 4.37
N GLY A 49 16.18 7.38 5.31
CA GLY A 49 16.67 8.74 5.07
C GLY A 49 15.63 9.72 4.49
N LEU A 50 14.38 9.28 4.27
CA LEU A 50 13.28 10.17 3.92
C LEU A 50 12.58 10.71 5.16
N THR A 51 12.27 12.00 5.14
CA THR A 51 11.42 12.71 6.11
C THR A 51 10.22 13.36 5.44
N GLN A 52 9.26 13.85 6.24
CA GLN A 52 8.05 14.53 5.74
C GLN A 52 7.31 13.64 4.72
N VAL A 53 7.21 12.35 5.05
CA VAL A 53 6.65 11.35 4.15
C VAL A 53 5.14 11.47 4.13
N THR A 54 4.57 11.43 2.93
CA THR A 54 3.14 11.46 2.68
C THR A 54 2.75 10.38 1.69
N ALA A 55 1.54 9.84 1.85
CA ALA A 55 0.87 9.01 0.87
C ALA A 55 -0.43 9.70 0.45
N GLU A 56 -0.59 9.98 -0.84
CA GLU A 56 -1.82 10.55 -1.40
C GLU A 56 -2.59 9.48 -2.18
N TYR A 57 -3.88 9.32 -1.84
CA TYR A 57 -4.77 8.34 -2.42
C TYR A 57 -5.82 9.02 -3.31
N SER A 58 -5.94 8.57 -4.57
CA SER A 58 -6.97 9.05 -5.50
C SER A 58 -7.64 7.90 -6.23
N LEU A 59 -8.95 8.03 -6.44
CA LEU A 59 -9.75 7.04 -7.15
C LEU A 59 -9.34 6.94 -8.63
N ARG A 60 -9.33 5.72 -9.17
CA ARG A 60 -9.05 5.45 -10.58
C ARG A 60 -10.33 5.01 -11.30
N GLN A 61 -10.36 5.23 -12.61
CA GLN A 61 -11.47 4.81 -13.46
C GLN A 61 -11.66 3.28 -13.53
N ASP A 62 -10.60 2.51 -13.24
CA ASP A 62 -10.64 1.04 -13.20
C ASP A 62 -11.12 0.48 -11.85
N GLY A 63 -11.60 1.33 -10.95
CA GLY A 63 -12.03 0.95 -9.60
C GLY A 63 -10.88 0.73 -8.61
N GLY A 64 -9.62 0.92 -9.03
CA GLY A 64 -8.46 0.92 -8.16
C GLY A 64 -8.20 2.27 -7.51
N VAL A 65 -7.09 2.34 -6.78
CA VAL A 65 -6.60 3.55 -6.11
C VAL A 65 -5.18 3.85 -6.60
N THR A 66 -4.92 5.08 -7.01
CA THR A 66 -3.54 5.56 -7.23
C THR A 66 -2.94 5.91 -5.88
N VAL A 67 -1.71 5.46 -5.63
CA VAL A 67 -0.96 5.76 -4.40
C VAL A 67 0.26 6.58 -4.79
N LEU A 68 0.33 7.85 -4.38
CA LEU A 68 1.50 8.70 -4.58
C LEU A 68 2.24 8.87 -3.26
N ASN A 69 3.36 8.17 -3.10
CA ASN A 69 4.25 8.39 -1.97
C ASN A 69 5.24 9.50 -2.30
N ARG A 70 5.49 10.40 -1.36
CA ARG A 70 6.46 11.50 -1.48
C ARG A 70 7.20 11.67 -0.16
N GLY A 71 8.51 11.92 -0.24
CA GLY A 71 9.34 12.18 0.94
C GLY A 71 10.56 13.04 0.59
N PHE A 72 11.08 13.76 1.57
CA PHE A 72 12.28 14.59 1.42
C PHE A 72 13.52 13.81 1.81
N ASP A 73 14.46 13.65 0.87
CA ASP A 73 15.76 13.03 1.09
C ASP A 73 16.72 14.07 1.67
N ILE A 74 17.04 13.94 2.96
CA ILE A 74 17.90 14.89 3.67
C ILE A 74 19.31 14.91 3.07
N ALA A 75 19.87 13.73 2.77
CA ALA A 75 21.25 13.61 2.32
C ALA A 75 21.49 14.27 0.95
N ASN A 76 20.49 14.21 0.07
CA ASN A 76 20.55 14.78 -1.27
C ASN A 76 19.77 16.09 -1.43
N GLN A 77 19.18 16.61 -0.34
CA GLN A 77 18.35 17.81 -0.30
C GLN A 77 17.30 17.90 -1.41
N ARG A 78 16.59 16.81 -1.68
CA ARG A 78 15.61 16.74 -2.78
C ARG A 78 14.38 15.93 -2.41
N TRP A 79 13.26 16.27 -3.03
CA TRP A 79 12.06 15.45 -2.96
C TRP A 79 12.21 14.19 -3.84
N LYS A 80 11.74 13.06 -3.32
CA LYS A 80 11.56 11.81 -4.04
C LYS A 80 10.09 11.43 -4.01
N SER A 81 9.62 10.79 -5.07
CA SER A 81 8.26 10.30 -5.18
C SER A 81 8.21 8.94 -5.88
N ALA A 82 7.20 8.15 -5.53
CA ALA A 82 6.89 6.89 -6.18
C ALA A 82 5.37 6.78 -6.36
N THR A 83 4.93 6.44 -7.58
CA THR A 83 3.52 6.24 -7.90
C THR A 83 3.24 4.75 -8.02
N GLY A 84 2.29 4.27 -7.24
CA GLY A 84 1.79 2.90 -7.26
C GLY A 84 0.30 2.85 -7.52
N LYS A 85 -0.20 1.62 -7.53
CA LYS A 85 -1.62 1.29 -7.65
C LYS A 85 -2.02 0.30 -6.57
N ALA A 86 -3.20 0.49 -6.00
CA ALA A 86 -3.80 -0.41 -5.05
C ALA A 86 -5.17 -0.89 -5.55
N TYR A 87 -5.53 -2.11 -5.16
CA TYR A 87 -6.83 -2.71 -5.42
C TYR A 87 -7.29 -3.44 -4.16
N PHE A 88 -8.60 -3.48 -3.91
CA PHE A 88 -9.16 -4.38 -2.90
C PHE A 88 -8.81 -5.83 -3.23
N VAL A 89 -8.55 -6.62 -2.19
CA VAL A 89 -8.31 -8.06 -2.34
C VAL A 89 -9.63 -8.82 -2.42
N ASP A 90 -10.60 -8.43 -1.60
CA ASP A 90 -11.93 -9.03 -1.49
C ASP A 90 -13.00 -7.96 -1.81
N ASP A 91 -13.92 -7.66 -0.87
CA ASP A 91 -14.91 -6.59 -0.99
C ASP A 91 -14.33 -5.21 -0.65
N SER A 92 -15.03 -4.15 -1.07
CA SER A 92 -14.63 -2.76 -0.83
C SER A 92 -15.02 -2.22 0.56
N ASN A 93 -15.77 -2.98 1.35
CA ASN A 93 -16.19 -2.63 2.71
C ASN A 93 -15.19 -3.15 3.77
N THR A 94 -14.12 -3.81 3.34
CA THR A 94 -13.01 -4.24 4.18
C THR A 94 -11.74 -3.49 3.78
N GLY A 95 -11.04 -2.90 4.75
CA GLY A 95 -9.78 -2.16 4.56
C GLY A 95 -8.58 -3.04 4.20
N ARG A 96 -8.77 -4.02 3.30
CA ARG A 96 -7.78 -5.00 2.84
C ARG A 96 -7.49 -4.79 1.36
N LEU A 97 -6.32 -4.24 1.07
CA LEU A 97 -5.86 -3.94 -0.26
C LEU A 97 -4.56 -4.68 -0.58
N LYS A 98 -4.21 -4.66 -1.86
CA LYS A 98 -2.90 -5.03 -2.37
C LYS A 98 -2.31 -3.85 -3.13
N VAL A 99 -1.07 -3.47 -2.82
CA VAL A 99 -0.39 -2.30 -3.42
C VAL A 99 0.81 -2.74 -4.26
N SER A 100 1.05 -2.06 -5.36
CA SER A 100 2.16 -2.30 -6.28
C SER A 100 2.79 -0.97 -6.73
N PHE A 101 4.10 -0.82 -6.51
CA PHE A 101 4.89 0.32 -7.01
C PHE A 101 5.78 -0.04 -8.22
N PHE A 102 6.06 -1.32 -8.45
CA PHE A 102 6.94 -1.76 -9.54
C PHE A 102 6.48 -3.12 -10.10
N GLY A 103 6.17 -3.19 -11.41
CA GLY A 103 5.89 -4.46 -12.11
C GLY A 103 4.72 -5.27 -11.51
N PRO A 104 4.53 -6.55 -11.85
CA PRO A 104 3.38 -7.34 -11.38
C PRO A 104 3.49 -7.78 -9.91
N PHE A 105 4.24 -7.06 -9.07
CA PHE A 105 4.50 -7.44 -7.69
C PHE A 105 3.61 -6.65 -6.74
N TYR A 106 2.74 -7.37 -6.04
CA TYR A 106 1.81 -6.82 -5.07
C TYR A 106 2.19 -7.24 -3.66
N GLY A 107 2.17 -6.30 -2.73
CA GLY A 107 2.22 -6.55 -1.28
C GLY A 107 0.88 -6.27 -0.63
N GLY A 108 0.56 -7.00 0.44
CA GLY A 108 -0.61 -6.71 1.27
C GLY A 108 -0.55 -5.31 1.89
N TYR A 109 -1.70 -4.64 1.97
CA TYR A 109 -1.91 -3.36 2.62
C TYR A 109 -3.19 -3.50 3.46
N ASN A 110 -3.04 -3.62 4.77
CA ASN A 110 -4.12 -3.99 5.68
C ASN A 110 -4.34 -2.87 6.69
N ILE A 111 -5.43 -2.12 6.57
CA ILE A 111 -5.80 -1.07 7.53
C ILE A 111 -6.27 -1.76 8.81
N ALA A 112 -5.38 -1.90 9.79
CA ALA A 112 -5.60 -2.65 11.02
C ALA A 112 -6.37 -1.86 12.09
N LYS A 113 -6.19 -0.52 12.10
CA LYS A 113 -6.99 0.42 12.89
C LYS A 113 -7.26 1.67 12.08
N LEU A 114 -8.42 2.24 12.29
CA LEU A 114 -8.87 3.50 11.72
C LEU A 114 -9.80 4.14 12.72
N ASP A 115 -9.60 5.41 13.03
CA ASP A 115 -10.51 6.15 13.88
C ASP A 115 -11.81 6.51 13.12
N PRO A 116 -12.93 6.79 13.82
CA PRO A 116 -14.21 7.06 13.18
C PRO A 116 -14.22 8.25 12.21
N ASP A 117 -13.31 9.21 12.40
CA ASP A 117 -13.22 10.44 11.62
C ASP A 117 -12.19 10.35 10.48
N TYR A 118 -11.55 9.20 10.29
CA TYR A 118 -10.55 8.97 9.23
C TYR A 118 -9.37 9.95 9.32
N GLN A 119 -8.89 10.21 10.53
CA GLN A 119 -7.75 11.09 10.81
C GLN A 119 -6.48 10.34 11.20
N ILE A 120 -6.62 9.11 11.73
CA ILE A 120 -5.52 8.28 12.22
C ILE A 120 -5.75 6.83 11.78
N ALA A 121 -4.76 6.28 11.08
CA ALA A 121 -4.77 4.90 10.62
C ALA A 121 -3.51 4.17 11.09
N LEU A 122 -3.65 2.89 11.40
CA LEU A 122 -2.55 1.93 11.50
C LEU A 122 -2.67 0.97 10.33
N VAL A 123 -1.62 0.87 9.52
CA VAL A 123 -1.57 0.00 8.35
C VAL A 123 -0.50 -1.05 8.58
N VAL A 124 -0.81 -2.31 8.26
CA VAL A 124 0.14 -3.41 8.32
C VAL A 124 0.28 -4.03 6.93
N GLY A 125 1.51 -4.27 6.51
CA GLY A 125 1.86 -4.91 5.27
C GLY A 125 1.54 -6.42 5.26
N PRO A 126 2.24 -7.23 4.44
CA PRO A 126 1.95 -8.66 4.29
C PRO A 126 2.36 -9.52 5.50
N ASN A 127 3.18 -8.97 6.42
CA ASN A 127 3.62 -9.58 7.67
C ASN A 127 3.83 -8.48 8.74
N LEU A 128 4.18 -8.86 9.98
CA LEU A 128 4.32 -7.91 11.10
C LEU A 128 5.60 -7.08 11.10
N ASP A 129 6.54 -7.35 10.19
CA ASP A 129 7.77 -6.57 10.05
C ASP A 129 7.55 -5.32 9.18
N TYR A 130 6.33 -5.15 8.64
CA TYR A 130 5.92 -4.00 7.82
C TYR A 130 4.68 -3.35 8.44
N ALA A 131 4.88 -2.25 9.18
CA ALA A 131 3.83 -1.48 9.85
C ALA A 131 4.25 -0.02 9.99
#